data_AF-A0A6B0TRX5-F1
#
_entry.id   AF-A0A6B0TRX5-F1
#
_cell.length_a   1.000
_cell.length_b   1.000
_cell.length_c   1.000
_cell.angle_alpha   90.00
_cell.angle_beta   90.00
_cell.angle_gamma   90.00
#
_symmetry.space_group_name_H-M   'P 1'
#
loop_
_entity.id
_entity.type
_entity.pdbx_description
1 polymer ?
#
loop_
_entity_poly.entity_id
_entity_poly.type
_entity_poly.pdbx_seq_one_letter_code
_entity_poly.pdbx_strand_id
1 'polypeptide(L)' 'LPCSVMRMIEWNGECFEEMDQGPCRAQIPMFYYESENNTCTPFFYGGCEGNDNKFETIEECKTRCGGIYT' A
#
# COMPACT_ATOMS: atom_id res chain seq x y z
N LEU A 1 28.85 7.91 3.76
CA LEU A 1 28.11 6.91 2.96
C LEU A 1 26.77 7.53 2.58
N PRO A 2 26.35 7.53 1.31
CA PRO A 2 25.18 8.29 0.86
C PRO A 2 23.87 7.64 1.35
N CYS A 3 22.81 8.45 1.46
CA CYS A 3 21.47 8.12 1.98
C CYS A 3 20.72 6.96 1.27
N SER A 4 21.35 6.19 0.37
CA SER A 4 20.70 5.22 -0.51
C SER A 4 20.68 3.77 0.01
N VAL A 5 21.20 3.50 1.20
CA VAL A 5 21.29 2.11 1.73
C VAL A 5 20.31 1.84 2.88
N MET A 6 19.46 2.80 3.25
CA MET A 6 18.59 2.68 4.43
C MET A 6 17.17 2.13 4.18
N ARG A 7 16.84 1.65 2.97
CA ARG A 7 15.43 1.37 2.59
C ARG A 7 15.13 0.02 1.91
N MET A 8 15.97 -1.00 2.08
CA MET A 8 15.76 -2.29 1.40
C MET A 8 15.34 -3.48 2.28
N ILE A 9 14.99 -3.29 3.56
CA ILE A 9 14.62 -4.44 4.42
C ILE A 9 13.26 -4.29 5.16
N GLU A 10 12.64 -3.11 5.25
CA GLU A 10 11.34 -2.95 5.95
C GLU A 10 10.22 -2.29 5.13
N TRP A 11 10.47 -1.95 3.86
CA TRP A 11 9.51 -1.26 2.97
C TRP A 11 8.85 -2.19 1.93
N ASN A 12 9.04 -3.51 2.05
CA ASN A 12 8.54 -4.47 1.07
C ASN A 12 7.07 -4.86 1.29
N GLY A 13 6.52 -4.72 2.50
CA GLY A 13 5.13 -5.12 2.79
C GLY A 13 4.11 -4.15 2.20
N GLU A 14 4.22 -2.86 2.59
CA GLU A 14 3.23 -1.82 2.27
C GLU A 14 2.95 -1.63 0.77
N CYS A 15 3.88 -2.00 -0.11
CA CYS A 15 3.77 -1.72 -1.54
C CYS A 15 3.81 -2.98 -2.44
N PHE A 16 4.05 -4.17 -1.89
CA PHE A 16 4.17 -5.38 -2.72
C PHE A 16 3.29 -6.53 -2.26
N GLU A 17 2.60 -6.42 -1.13
CA GLU A 17 1.55 -7.36 -0.74
C GLU A 17 0.30 -7.18 -1.60
N GLU A 18 -0.49 -8.25 -1.75
CA GLU A 18 -1.80 -8.17 -2.40
C GLU A 18 -2.79 -7.37 -1.52
N MET A 19 -3.91 -6.93 -2.09
CA MET A 19 -4.98 -6.34 -1.28
C MET A 19 -5.54 -7.38 -0.29
N ASP A 20 -5.74 -6.98 0.97
CA ASP A 20 -6.33 -7.84 1.99
C ASP A 20 -7.52 -7.15 2.68
N GLN A 21 -8.70 -7.71 2.46
CA GLN A 21 -9.94 -7.24 3.09
C GLN A 21 -9.97 -7.55 4.59
N GLY A 22 -9.25 -8.56 5.06
CA GLY A 22 -9.38 -9.11 6.41
C GLY A 22 -10.70 -9.86 6.63
N PRO A 23 -10.91 -10.45 7.83
CA PRO A 23 -12.07 -11.30 8.12
C PRO A 23 -13.35 -10.51 8.47
N CYS A 24 -13.22 -9.23 8.82
CA CYS A 24 -14.37 -8.37 9.11
C CYS A 24 -15.14 -7.99 7.84
N ARG A 25 -16.39 -7.53 7.99
CA ARG A 25 -17.35 -7.34 6.87
C ARG A 25 -17.85 -5.92 6.70
N ALA A 26 -17.15 -4.92 7.24
CA ALA A 26 -17.41 -3.53 6.88
C ALA A 26 -17.03 -3.29 5.41
N GLN A 27 -17.57 -2.22 4.82
CA GLN A 27 -17.20 -1.77 3.47
C GLN A 27 -16.51 -0.41 3.59
N ILE A 28 -15.26 -0.43 4.05
CA ILE A 28 -14.47 0.78 4.23
C ILE A 28 -13.69 1.03 2.93
N PRO A 29 -13.98 2.10 2.18
CA PRO A 29 -13.26 2.39 0.94
C PRO A 29 -11.81 2.77 1.26
N MET A 30 -10.87 2.09 0.62
CA MET A 30 -9.43 2.27 0.78
C MET A 30 -8.74 2.11 -0.59
N PHE A 31 -7.44 2.39 -0.64
CA PHE A 31 -6.59 2.18 -1.81
C PHE A 31 -5.45 1.21 -1.48
N TYR A 32 -5.12 0.32 -2.40
CA TYR A 32 -3.90 -0.49 -2.33
C TYR A 32 -3.03 -0.20 -3.56
N TYR A 33 -1.74 -0.41 -3.45
CA TYR A 33 -0.81 -0.34 -4.56
C TYR A 33 -0.76 -1.68 -5.29
N GLU A 34 -1.14 -1.65 -6.56
CA GLU A 34 -1.05 -2.77 -7.49
C GLU A 34 0.30 -2.69 -8.21
N SER A 35 1.27 -3.46 -7.72
CA SER A 35 2.66 -3.45 -8.20
C SER A 35 2.81 -3.89 -9.65
N GLU A 36 1.94 -4.78 -10.14
CA GLU A 36 1.93 -5.24 -11.53
C GLU A 36 1.73 -4.09 -12.52
N ASN A 37 0.85 -3.13 -12.17
CA ASN A 37 0.47 -2.01 -13.03
C ASN A 37 1.11 -0.68 -12.60
N ASN A 38 1.82 -0.67 -11.45
CA ASN A 38 2.33 0.53 -10.80
C ASN A 38 1.23 1.58 -10.53
N THR A 39 0.07 1.11 -10.07
CA THR A 39 -1.13 1.95 -9.88
C THR A 39 -1.72 1.78 -8.50
N CYS A 40 -2.32 2.84 -7.97
CA CYS A 40 -3.14 2.77 -6.76
C CYS A 40 -4.59 2.50 -7.13
N THR A 41 -5.13 1.38 -6.65
CA THR A 41 -6.45 0.86 -7.02
C THR A 41 -7.38 0.87 -5.79
N PRO A 42 -8.64 1.30 -5.92
CA PRO A 42 -9.59 1.28 -4.81
C PRO A 42 -10.04 -0.14 -4.47
N PHE A 43 -10.25 -0.42 -3.19
CA PHE A 43 -10.82 -1.67 -2.68
C PHE A 43 -11.65 -1.43 -1.40
N PHE A 44 -12.34 -2.46 -0.92
CA PHE A 44 -13.06 -2.41 0.35
C PHE A 44 -12.31 -3.18 1.43
N TYR A 45 -11.91 -2.48 2.48
CA TYR A 45 -11.37 -3.06 3.70
C TYR A 45 -12.49 -3.46 4.66
N GLY A 46 -12.36 -4.66 5.24
CA GLY A 46 -13.33 -5.27 6.14
C GLY A 46 -13.39 -4.64 7.53
N GLY A 47 -12.38 -3.85 7.91
CA GLY A 47 -12.35 -3.12 9.18
C GLY A 47 -11.58 -3.78 10.32
N CYS A 48 -10.97 -4.96 10.10
CA CYS A 48 -10.01 -5.55 11.02
C CYS A 48 -8.98 -6.40 10.29
N GLU A 49 -7.81 -6.56 10.90
CA GLU A 49 -6.66 -7.31 10.35
C GLU A 49 -6.26 -6.82 8.94
N GLY A 50 -5.90 -7.72 8.04
CA GLY A 50 -5.36 -7.39 6.74
C GLY A 50 -3.87 -7.04 6.82
N ASN A 51 -3.40 -6.28 5.83
CA ASN A 51 -2.02 -5.86 5.72
C ASN A 51 -1.87 -4.33 5.57
N ASP A 52 -0.62 -3.90 5.38
CA ASP A 52 -0.25 -2.49 5.35
C ASP A 52 -0.32 -1.88 3.94
N ASN A 53 -0.60 -2.68 2.89
CA ASN A 53 -0.91 -2.17 1.56
C ASN A 53 -2.35 -1.64 1.49
N LYS A 54 -2.63 -0.62 2.30
CA LYS A 54 -3.95 -0.03 2.51
C LYS A 54 -3.82 1.43 2.93
N PHE A 55 -4.34 2.34 2.12
CA PHE A 55 -4.22 3.79 2.27
C PHE A 55 -5.59 4.45 2.18
N GLU A 56 -5.79 5.53 2.94
CA GLU A 56 -7.08 6.24 2.96
C GLU A 56 -7.31 7.07 1.70
N THR A 57 -6.22 7.49 1.04
CA THR A 57 -6.26 8.37 -0.13
C THR A 57 -5.36 7.86 -1.25
N ILE A 58 -5.72 8.21 -2.48
CA ILE A 58 -4.90 7.88 -3.65
C ILE A 58 -3.56 8.62 -3.61
N GLU A 59 -3.51 9.83 -3.04
CA GLU A 59 -2.30 10.63 -2.85
C GLU A 59 -1.33 9.95 -1.87
N GLU A 60 -1.82 9.42 -0.75
CA GLU A 60 -1.01 8.69 0.22
C GLU A 60 -0.40 7.43 -0.42
N CYS A 61 -1.23 6.62 -1.09
CA CYS A 61 -0.76 5.43 -1.79
C CYS A 61 0.33 5.75 -2.82
N LYS A 62 0.12 6.79 -3.65
CA LYS A 62 1.11 7.22 -4.66
C LYS A 62 2.39 7.75 -4.03
N THR A 63 2.28 8.52 -2.95
CA THR A 63 3.43 9.11 -2.25
C THR A 63 4.30 8.04 -1.60
N ARG A 64 3.68 6.99 -1.05
CA ARG A 64 4.41 5.86 -0.46
C ARG A 64 4.96 4.93 -1.54
N CYS A 65 4.12 4.44 -2.44
CA CYS A 65 4.47 3.30 -3.30
C CYS A 65 4.78 3.63 -4.76
N GLY A 66 4.34 4.79 -5.27
CA GLY A 66 4.43 5.16 -6.69
C GLY A 66 5.84 5.44 -7.23
N GLY A 67 6.88 5.26 -6.43
CA GLY A 67 8.26 5.46 -6.85
C GLY A 67 8.73 6.91 -6.80
N ILE A 68 9.81 7.09 -6.03
CA ILE A 68 10.59 8.31 -5.83
C ILE A 68 11.32 8.64 -7.14
N TYR A 69 10.76 9.54 -7.97
CA TYR A 69 11.46 10.13 -9.11
C TYR A 69 11.74 11.63 -8.87
N THR A 70 12.51 11.94 -7.83
CA THR A 70 13.29 13.20 -7.72
C THR A 70 14.52 12.97 -6.86
#